data_AF-A0A2T0PZU5-F1
#
_entry.id   AF-A0A2T0PZU5-F1
#
_cell.length_a   1.000
_cell.length_b   1.000
_cell.length_c   1.000
_cell.angle_alpha   90.00
_cell.angle_beta   90.00
_cell.angle_gamma   90.00
#
_symmetry.space_group_name_H-M   'P 1'
#
loop_
_entity.id
_entity.type
_entity.pdbx_description
1 polymer ?
#
loop_
_entity_poly.entity_id
_entity_poly.type
_entity_poly.pdbx_seq_one_letter_code
_entity_poly.pdbx_strand_id
1 'polypeptide(L)'
;MGAHRWRTAAAASAALLAATALAGQAGADTRGAPAAAAPAAQDRPAPDGWELVHAEGFERLRPVGDTGWRPDRDGPGSPYDVDGYDNDGEYFRTIGGADFDRQLATTDLYRRSFAFGEDGWLTAELAARDTDGDGLADESPSLTRDRLPGAGPVAHLESPHHGAVVVRATEELPAEYRVEVTLRTIDFGGQRGGSWDYDGLVNGYRPTGCSTNFPWAASGDFSRPECEWFDVTRDANGFYYLGIMDYARPAPHNNVFIHTHRKVVMDGYNRYRYTGSGLRYCDTATGQYRPYEWGSGNGVNMLFMTDDRRYGNQPGTEYVMESECGTAVGGGIVSQADLMPELMPEQSYRFAIERRAGSYVLEVTGTFRHVGERTLRYERAFDEDGLPIYHYNQNAEEYDGAHDATWTYPSPNGTYTHEGVWPAGSAYPDNFLIGQPHMNFYEGDARIDDIRLYVPAGS
;
A
#
# COMPACT_ATOMS: atom_id res chain seq x y z
N MET A 1 -60.24 13.50 18.18
CA MET A 1 -61.36 12.55 18.02
C MET A 1 -61.85 12.63 16.58
N GLY A 2 -61.95 11.49 15.88
CA GLY A 2 -62.80 11.29 14.69
C GLY A 2 -62.30 11.92 13.38
N ALA A 3 -61.50 11.24 12.55
CA ALA A 3 -61.89 10.22 11.56
C ALA A 3 -62.38 10.82 10.23
N HIS A 4 -61.64 10.55 9.15
CA HIS A 4 -62.20 9.92 7.95
C HIS A 4 -61.10 9.25 7.12
N ARG A 5 -61.22 7.92 6.99
CA ARG A 5 -60.49 7.03 6.08
C ARG A 5 -61.10 7.11 4.68
N TRP A 6 -60.29 7.02 3.64
CA TRP A 6 -60.68 6.35 2.39
C TRP A 6 -59.54 5.45 1.89
N ARG A 7 -59.95 4.26 1.47
CA ARG A 7 -59.19 3.11 0.97
C ARG A 7 -59.18 3.12 -0.55
N THR A 8 -58.13 2.57 -1.15
CA THR A 8 -58.12 1.85 -2.44
C THR A 8 -56.78 1.13 -2.57
N ALA A 9 -56.59 -0.02 -3.20
CA ALA A 9 -57.37 -1.24 -3.42
C ALA A 9 -56.32 -2.23 -3.95
N ALA A 10 -56.29 -3.44 -3.39
CA ALA A 10 -55.42 -4.51 -3.86
C ALA A 10 -56.09 -5.25 -5.03
N ALA A 11 -55.30 -5.69 -6.01
CA ALA A 11 -55.69 -6.73 -6.95
C ALA A 11 -54.62 -7.82 -6.94
N ALA A 12 -55.01 -9.00 -6.50
CA ALA A 12 -54.31 -10.25 -6.67
C ALA A 12 -54.77 -10.91 -7.97
N SER A 13 -53.91 -11.66 -8.65
CA SER A 13 -54.30 -12.86 -9.40
C SER A 13 -53.11 -13.78 -9.63
N ALA A 14 -53.42 -15.07 -9.57
CA ALA A 14 -52.53 -16.20 -9.36
C ALA A 14 -52.38 -17.08 -10.61
N ALA A 15 -51.45 -18.03 -10.48
CA ALA A 15 -51.49 -19.43 -10.97
C ALA A 15 -50.69 -19.83 -12.23
N LEU A 16 -49.77 -20.77 -11.95
CA LEU A 16 -49.16 -21.86 -12.74
C LEU A 16 -49.90 -22.36 -14.00
N LEU A 17 -49.16 -22.77 -15.05
CA LEU A 17 -48.85 -24.19 -15.37
C LEU A 17 -47.95 -24.38 -16.61
N ALA A 18 -47.25 -25.52 -16.59
CA ALA A 18 -46.21 -26.09 -17.47
C ALA A 18 -46.53 -26.23 -18.98
N ALA A 19 -45.48 -26.27 -19.83
CA ALA A 19 -44.94 -27.51 -20.42
C ALA A 19 -43.91 -27.27 -21.57
N THR A 20 -42.85 -28.07 -21.49
CA THR A 20 -41.75 -28.44 -22.41
C THR A 20 -41.88 -28.31 -23.95
N ALA A 21 -40.76 -27.94 -24.59
CA ALA A 21 -40.32 -28.50 -25.87
C ALA A 21 -38.78 -28.60 -25.93
N LEU A 22 -38.29 -29.70 -26.52
CA LEU A 22 -36.91 -30.18 -26.60
C LEU A 22 -36.14 -29.64 -27.82
N ALA A 23 -34.80 -29.75 -27.69
CA ALA A 23 -33.78 -30.03 -28.71
C ALA A 23 -32.97 -28.86 -29.30
N GLY A 24 -31.64 -28.99 -29.17
CA GLY A 24 -30.65 -28.20 -29.89
C GLY A 24 -29.27 -28.17 -29.22
N GLN A 25 -28.52 -29.28 -29.30
CA GLN A 25 -27.12 -29.34 -28.91
C GLN A 25 -26.25 -28.41 -29.77
N ALA A 26 -25.46 -27.55 -29.13
CA ALA A 26 -24.17 -27.09 -29.62
C ALA A 26 -23.25 -26.94 -28.41
N GLY A 27 -22.63 -28.04 -28.00
CA GLY A 27 -21.52 -28.01 -27.05
C GLY A 27 -20.33 -27.36 -27.74
N ALA A 28 -20.13 -26.07 -27.49
CA ALA A 28 -18.84 -25.44 -27.71
C ALA A 28 -17.93 -25.87 -26.55
N ASP A 29 -17.18 -26.94 -26.80
CA ASP A 29 -16.12 -27.45 -25.96
C ASP A 29 -14.96 -26.43 -26.02
N THR A 30 -15.11 -25.26 -25.36
CA THR A 30 -13.99 -24.35 -25.09
C THR A 30 -13.17 -24.99 -23.97
N ARG A 31 -12.39 -26.01 -24.33
CA ARG A 31 -11.24 -26.40 -23.53
C ARG A 31 -10.33 -25.19 -23.50
N GLY A 32 -10.37 -24.46 -22.39
CA GLY A 32 -9.39 -23.43 -22.08
C GLY A 32 -8.02 -24.03 -22.36
N ALA A 33 -7.26 -23.38 -23.22
CA ALA A 33 -5.85 -23.69 -23.37
C ALA A 33 -5.25 -23.66 -21.96
N PRO A 34 -4.42 -24.65 -21.57
CA PRO A 34 -3.73 -24.58 -20.29
C PRO A 34 -2.98 -23.26 -20.25
N ALA A 35 -3.24 -22.45 -19.22
CA ALA A 35 -2.48 -21.25 -18.94
C ALA A 35 -1.01 -21.67 -18.94
N ALA A 36 -0.23 -21.10 -19.87
CA ALA A 36 1.20 -21.35 -19.89
C ALA A 36 1.75 -20.89 -18.55
N ALA A 37 2.43 -21.78 -17.82
CA ALA A 37 3.11 -21.42 -16.59
C ALA A 37 4.05 -20.25 -16.89
N ALA A 38 3.97 -19.18 -16.09
CA ALA A 38 4.88 -18.06 -16.21
C ALA A 38 6.32 -18.58 -16.14
N PRO A 39 7.23 -18.13 -17.03
CA PRO A 39 8.63 -18.54 -16.96
C PRO A 39 9.19 -18.21 -15.56
N ALA A 40 10.08 -19.08 -15.07
CA ALA A 40 10.79 -18.84 -13.83
C ALA A 40 11.44 -17.46 -13.89
N ALA A 41 11.35 -16.68 -12.79
CA ALA A 41 11.79 -15.29 -12.76
C ALA A 41 13.15 -15.10 -13.45
N GLN A 42 14.15 -15.92 -13.11
CA GLN A 42 15.56 -15.78 -13.51
C GLN A 42 15.85 -15.71 -15.02
N ASP A 43 14.96 -16.18 -15.90
CA ASP A 43 15.22 -16.22 -17.36
C ASP A 43 14.56 -15.08 -18.16
N ARG A 44 13.97 -14.09 -17.49
CA ARG A 44 13.30 -12.96 -18.18
C ARG A 44 14.32 -11.96 -18.75
N PRO A 45 14.19 -11.58 -20.05
CA PRO A 45 15.05 -10.57 -20.65
C PRO A 45 14.83 -9.20 -19.98
N ALA A 46 15.89 -8.39 -19.93
CA ALA A 46 15.79 -7.02 -19.46
C ALA A 46 14.84 -6.21 -20.37
N PRO A 47 14.07 -5.26 -19.82
CA PRO A 47 13.29 -4.33 -20.63
C PRO A 47 14.18 -3.52 -21.59
N ASP A 48 13.63 -3.11 -22.72
CA ASP A 48 14.38 -2.36 -23.74
C ASP A 48 15.01 -1.09 -23.14
N GLY A 49 16.32 -0.91 -23.36
CA GLY A 49 17.07 0.25 -22.87
C GLY A 49 17.45 0.19 -21.38
N TRP A 50 17.23 -0.95 -20.72
CA TRP A 50 17.59 -1.20 -19.32
C TRP A 50 18.59 -2.35 -19.21
N GLU A 51 19.50 -2.25 -18.24
CA GLU A 51 20.50 -3.27 -17.88
C GLU A 51 20.23 -3.73 -16.44
N LEU A 52 20.14 -5.04 -16.22
CA LEU A 52 19.91 -5.63 -14.91
C LEU A 52 21.18 -5.53 -14.07
N VAL A 53 21.10 -4.89 -12.89
CA VAL A 53 22.23 -4.77 -11.96
C VAL A 53 22.06 -5.63 -10.71
N HIS A 54 20.84 -5.83 -10.24
CA HIS A 54 20.54 -6.73 -9.13
C HIS A 54 19.27 -7.54 -9.37
N ALA A 55 19.26 -8.78 -8.90
CA ALA A 55 18.07 -9.62 -8.86
C ALA A 55 18.09 -10.49 -7.59
N GLU A 56 16.96 -10.56 -6.90
CA GLU A 56 16.74 -11.49 -5.79
C GLU A 56 15.52 -12.36 -6.12
N GLY A 57 15.71 -13.68 -6.18
CA GLY A 57 14.65 -14.66 -6.46
C GLY A 57 14.39 -15.66 -5.32
N PHE A 58 14.86 -15.35 -4.11
CA PHE A 58 14.61 -16.07 -2.85
C PHE A 58 15.04 -17.54 -2.81
N GLU A 59 15.84 -17.99 -3.78
CA GLU A 59 16.47 -19.31 -3.81
C GLU A 59 17.34 -19.57 -2.58
N ARG A 60 17.92 -18.52 -2.01
CA ARG A 60 18.70 -18.55 -0.77
C ARG A 60 18.49 -17.25 0.02
N LEU A 61 17.32 -17.06 0.62
CA LEU A 61 17.16 -16.04 1.64
C LEU A 61 18.11 -16.35 2.82
N ARG A 62 19.18 -15.57 2.93
CA ARG A 62 20.20 -15.70 3.97
C ARG A 62 20.41 -14.32 4.60
N PRO A 63 19.79 -14.08 5.78
CA PRO A 63 20.03 -12.86 6.52
C PRO A 63 21.52 -12.65 6.82
N VAL A 64 21.98 -11.42 6.62
CA VAL A 64 23.31 -10.93 6.95
C VAL A 64 23.16 -9.75 7.90
N GLY A 65 23.96 -9.72 8.97
CA GLY A 65 23.92 -8.61 9.93
C GLY A 65 22.59 -8.49 10.69
N ASP A 66 21.89 -9.60 10.90
CA ASP A 66 20.63 -9.62 11.64
C ASP A 66 20.80 -9.08 13.05
N THR A 67 20.09 -7.99 13.35
CA THR A 67 20.17 -7.31 14.64
C THR A 67 19.53 -8.10 15.76
N GLY A 68 18.71 -9.11 15.44
CA GLY A 68 17.70 -9.62 16.34
C GLY A 68 16.64 -8.54 16.67
N TRP A 69 15.65 -8.93 17.47
CA TRP A 69 14.70 -7.98 18.03
C TRP A 69 15.38 -7.13 19.10
N ARG A 70 15.25 -5.81 18.99
CA ARG A 70 15.75 -4.84 19.96
C ARG A 70 14.70 -3.76 20.21
N PRO A 71 14.61 -3.21 21.43
CA PRO A 71 13.70 -2.12 21.71
C PRO A 71 14.08 -0.88 20.88
N ASP A 72 13.08 -0.23 20.33
CA ASP A 72 13.13 1.12 19.79
C ASP A 72 12.65 2.07 20.88
N ARG A 73 13.48 3.06 21.21
CA ARG A 73 13.14 4.04 22.24
C ARG A 73 12.67 5.37 21.63
N ASP A 74 12.51 5.39 20.31
CA ASP A 74 12.27 6.58 19.51
C ASP A 74 13.28 7.72 19.79
N GLY A 75 13.01 8.91 19.25
CA GLY A 75 13.78 10.13 19.47
C GLY A 75 15.15 10.21 18.78
N PRO A 76 15.92 11.30 18.99
CA PRO A 76 17.05 11.70 18.14
C PRO A 76 18.25 10.75 18.02
N GLY A 77 18.28 9.69 18.84
CA GLY A 77 19.30 8.64 18.77
C GLY A 77 18.84 7.38 18.03
N SER A 78 17.55 7.28 17.69
CA SER A 78 16.99 6.16 16.97
C SER A 78 17.37 6.26 15.48
N PRO A 79 17.72 5.15 14.82
CA PRO A 79 17.92 5.16 13.36
C PRO A 79 16.60 5.40 12.59
N TYR A 80 15.47 5.40 13.30
CA TYR A 80 14.13 5.63 12.79
C TYR A 80 13.62 7.05 13.11
N ASP A 81 14.47 7.94 13.63
CA ASP A 81 14.19 9.38 13.75
C ASP A 81 14.57 10.08 12.44
N VAL A 82 13.58 10.71 11.82
CA VAL A 82 13.58 11.35 10.51
C VAL A 82 13.05 12.79 10.63
N ASP A 83 11.82 12.98 11.10
CA ASP A 83 11.18 14.30 11.19
C ASP A 83 10.02 14.42 12.21
N GLY A 84 9.32 15.56 12.18
CA GLY A 84 8.24 15.87 13.12
C GLY A 84 7.01 14.94 13.05
N TYR A 85 6.90 14.06 12.06
CA TYR A 85 5.81 13.08 11.91
C TYR A 85 6.16 11.68 12.42
N ASP A 86 7.35 11.46 12.97
CA ASP A 86 7.76 10.17 13.53
C ASP A 86 6.87 9.67 14.68
N ASN A 87 7.15 8.45 15.13
CA ASN A 87 6.38 7.77 16.17
C ASN A 87 6.27 8.57 17.47
N ASP A 88 7.28 9.35 17.82
CA ASP A 88 7.29 10.28 18.96
C ASP A 88 7.35 11.74 18.50
N GLY A 89 7.10 12.02 17.22
CA GLY A 89 7.30 13.31 16.58
C GLY A 89 6.53 14.47 17.21
N GLU A 90 7.01 15.69 16.97
CA GLU A 90 6.40 16.93 17.46
C GLU A 90 4.92 17.07 17.05
N TYR A 91 4.56 16.54 15.87
CA TYR A 91 3.18 16.48 15.42
C TYR A 91 2.27 15.84 16.47
N PHE A 92 2.53 14.60 16.86
CA PHE A 92 1.66 13.88 17.79
C PHE A 92 1.68 14.46 19.19
N ARG A 93 2.85 14.91 19.68
CA ARG A 93 2.98 15.61 20.96
C ARG A 93 2.14 16.90 20.98
N THR A 94 2.04 17.60 19.86
CA THR A 94 1.24 18.83 19.76
C THR A 94 -0.26 18.54 19.60
N ILE A 95 -0.63 17.54 18.80
CA ILE A 95 -2.05 17.23 18.54
C ILE A 95 -2.67 16.52 19.75
N GLY A 96 -2.02 15.48 20.27
CA GLY A 96 -2.52 14.68 21.38
C GLY A 96 -2.09 15.17 22.78
N GLY A 97 -1.12 16.09 22.86
CA GLY A 97 -0.69 16.68 24.13
C GLY A 97 -0.16 15.65 25.13
N ALA A 98 -0.34 15.94 26.41
CA ALA A 98 0.07 15.04 27.51
C ALA A 98 -0.66 13.69 27.49
N ASP A 99 -1.77 13.56 26.76
CA ASP A 99 -2.47 12.28 26.63
C ASP A 99 -1.71 11.37 25.67
N PHE A 100 -1.22 11.90 24.55
CA PHE A 100 -0.36 11.15 23.63
C PHE A 100 0.90 10.63 24.33
N ASP A 101 1.61 11.48 25.09
CA ASP A 101 2.80 11.05 25.83
C ASP A 101 2.49 9.90 26.80
N ARG A 102 1.31 9.88 27.43
CA ARG A 102 0.89 8.78 28.31
C ARG A 102 0.62 7.49 27.54
N GLN A 103 0.04 7.55 26.35
CA GLN A 103 -0.24 6.37 25.52
C GLN A 103 1.03 5.82 24.86
N LEU A 104 1.91 6.70 24.41
CA LEU A 104 3.20 6.30 23.86
C LEU A 104 4.06 5.62 24.94
N ALA A 105 4.02 6.11 26.18
CA ALA A 105 4.72 5.48 27.31
C ALA A 105 4.21 4.06 27.68
N THR A 106 3.06 3.62 27.15
CA THR A 106 2.57 2.24 27.28
C THR A 106 2.78 1.42 26.02
N THR A 107 3.53 1.96 25.04
CA THR A 107 3.81 1.30 23.77
C THR A 107 5.28 0.90 23.75
N ASP A 108 5.55 -0.39 23.97
CA ASP A 108 6.90 -0.93 23.81
C ASP A 108 7.10 -1.40 22.37
N LEU A 109 7.88 -0.63 21.60
CA LEU A 109 8.17 -0.93 20.20
C LEU A 109 9.50 -1.67 20.06
N TYR A 110 9.51 -2.70 19.24
CA TYR A 110 10.68 -3.50 18.91
C TYR A 110 10.95 -3.49 17.42
N ARG A 111 12.23 -3.52 17.07
CA ARG A 111 12.71 -3.46 15.69
C ARG A 111 13.65 -4.61 15.42
N ARG A 112 13.64 -5.08 14.17
CA ARG A 112 14.63 -6.03 13.66
C ARG A 112 14.96 -5.65 12.22
N SER A 113 16.26 -5.67 11.91
CA SER A 113 16.77 -5.38 10.58
C SER A 113 17.78 -6.45 10.17
N PHE A 114 17.75 -6.84 8.90
CA PHE A 114 18.81 -7.66 8.30
C PHE A 114 18.91 -7.41 6.80
N ALA A 115 20.14 -7.41 6.29
CA ALA A 115 20.40 -7.37 4.87
C ALA A 115 20.29 -8.76 4.25
N PHE A 116 19.97 -8.85 2.96
CA PHE A 116 19.95 -10.09 2.19
C PHE A 116 20.09 -9.80 0.68
N GLY A 117 20.14 -10.87 -0.10
CA GLY A 117 20.44 -10.81 -1.53
C GLY A 117 21.94 -10.73 -1.83
N GLU A 118 22.28 -10.76 -3.11
CA GLU A 118 23.67 -10.62 -3.56
C GLU A 118 24.29 -9.34 -3.00
N ASP A 119 25.43 -9.46 -2.34
CA ASP A 119 26.12 -8.36 -1.64
C ASP A 119 25.28 -7.58 -0.62
N GLY A 120 24.13 -8.12 -0.18
CA GLY A 120 23.26 -7.47 0.80
C GLY A 120 22.51 -6.26 0.25
N TRP A 121 22.24 -6.20 -1.06
CA TRP A 121 21.59 -5.04 -1.70
C TRP A 121 20.15 -4.76 -1.25
N LEU A 122 19.50 -5.71 -0.57
CA LEU A 122 18.19 -5.56 0.05
C LEU A 122 18.29 -5.56 1.56
N THR A 123 17.42 -4.79 2.22
CA THR A 123 17.23 -4.85 3.68
C THR A 123 15.76 -5.14 4.00
N ALA A 124 15.54 -6.05 4.94
CA ALA A 124 14.25 -6.24 5.59
C ALA A 124 14.22 -5.40 6.87
N GLU A 125 13.19 -4.57 7.02
CA GLU A 125 12.92 -3.80 8.24
C GLU A 125 11.60 -4.29 8.83
N LEU A 126 11.63 -4.65 10.11
CA LEU A 126 10.50 -5.22 10.82
C LEU A 126 10.26 -4.43 12.10
N ALA A 127 8.99 -4.26 12.45
CA ALA A 127 8.55 -3.62 13.67
C ALA A 127 7.44 -4.44 14.33
N ALA A 128 7.47 -4.54 15.64
CA ALA A 128 6.46 -5.25 16.43
C ALA A 128 6.28 -4.57 17.77
N ARG A 129 5.10 -4.69 18.35
CA ARG A 129 4.85 -4.21 19.71
C ARG A 129 5.01 -5.38 20.70
N ASP A 130 5.49 -5.05 21.88
CA ASP A 130 5.38 -5.90 23.08
C ASP A 130 4.10 -5.46 23.80
N THR A 131 3.05 -6.27 23.68
CA THR A 131 1.70 -5.93 24.15
C THR A 131 1.44 -6.42 25.57
N ASP A 132 2.18 -7.41 26.04
CA ASP A 132 2.07 -7.95 27.41
C ASP A 132 3.16 -7.44 28.37
N GLY A 133 4.17 -6.75 27.85
CA GLY A 133 5.25 -6.10 28.60
C GLY A 133 6.29 -7.09 29.14
N ASP A 134 6.42 -8.28 28.55
CA ASP A 134 7.38 -9.30 28.98
C ASP A 134 8.82 -9.05 28.49
N GLY A 135 9.00 -8.03 27.65
CA GLY A 135 10.27 -7.62 27.06
C GLY A 135 10.56 -8.28 25.71
N LEU A 136 9.59 -8.96 25.09
CA LEU A 136 9.69 -9.60 23.78
C LEU A 136 8.62 -9.08 22.81
N ALA A 137 8.94 -9.09 21.52
CA ALA A 137 7.99 -8.73 20.48
C ALA A 137 6.88 -9.78 20.35
N ASP A 138 5.62 -9.36 20.49
CA ASP A 138 4.44 -10.21 20.31
C ASP A 138 4.05 -10.36 18.84
N GLU A 139 3.45 -11.52 18.51
CA GLU A 139 2.93 -11.87 17.18
C GLU A 139 3.86 -11.52 16.00
N SER A 140 5.16 -11.45 16.25
CA SER A 140 6.20 -10.83 15.41
C SER A 140 5.99 -11.01 13.89
N PRO A 141 6.02 -9.92 13.09
CA PRO A 141 6.04 -10.03 11.64
C PRO A 141 7.27 -10.79 11.16
N SER A 142 7.22 -11.29 9.94
CA SER A 142 8.31 -12.07 9.38
C SER A 142 8.53 -11.84 7.89
N LEU A 143 9.79 -11.96 7.49
CA LEU A 143 10.20 -12.21 6.11
C LEU A 143 10.93 -13.55 6.11
N THR A 144 10.31 -14.56 5.54
CA THR A 144 10.84 -15.93 5.47
C THR A 144 10.89 -16.41 4.03
N ARG A 145 11.64 -17.49 3.80
CA ARG A 145 11.58 -18.20 2.53
C ARG A 145 10.45 -19.22 2.58
N ASP A 146 9.64 -19.25 1.54
CA ASP A 146 8.64 -20.28 1.28
C ASP A 146 8.87 -20.92 -0.09
N ARG A 147 8.07 -21.93 -0.44
CA ARG A 147 8.07 -22.58 -1.76
C ARG A 147 6.63 -22.83 -2.19
N LEU A 148 6.23 -22.14 -3.26
CA LEU A 148 4.92 -22.32 -3.88
C LEU A 148 4.95 -23.40 -4.97
N PRO A 149 3.96 -24.30 -5.03
CA PRO A 149 3.76 -25.16 -6.19
C PRO A 149 3.66 -24.34 -7.47
N GLY A 150 4.40 -24.73 -8.52
CA GLY A 150 4.37 -24.04 -9.82
C GLY A 150 5.24 -22.77 -9.93
N ALA A 151 5.50 -22.06 -8.83
CA ALA A 151 6.36 -20.85 -8.82
C ALA A 151 7.78 -21.10 -8.26
N GLY A 152 7.95 -22.11 -7.39
CA GLY A 152 9.24 -22.37 -6.76
C GLY A 152 9.45 -21.51 -5.51
N PRO A 153 10.71 -21.16 -5.17
CA PRO A 153 11.02 -20.36 -3.99
C PRO A 153 10.50 -18.93 -4.09
N VAL A 154 9.97 -18.44 -2.98
CA VAL A 154 9.42 -17.10 -2.86
C VAL A 154 9.79 -16.53 -1.48
N ALA A 155 9.78 -15.21 -1.35
CA ALA A 155 9.67 -14.58 -0.04
C ALA A 155 8.22 -14.67 0.44
N HIS A 156 8.03 -14.99 1.71
CA HIS A 156 6.76 -14.90 2.42
C HIS A 156 6.87 -13.80 3.46
N LEU A 157 6.07 -12.75 3.28
CA LEU A 157 5.92 -11.64 4.19
C LEU A 157 4.64 -11.87 4.98
N GLU A 158 4.74 -11.87 6.31
CA GLU A 158 3.59 -11.97 7.19
C GLU A 158 3.63 -10.80 8.19
N SER A 159 2.50 -10.12 8.35
CA SER A 159 2.34 -8.97 9.22
C SER A 159 1.11 -9.17 10.12
N PRO A 160 1.28 -9.31 11.45
CA PRO A 160 0.16 -9.18 12.38
C PRO A 160 -0.34 -7.73 12.42
N HIS A 161 -1.45 -7.46 13.09
CA HIS A 161 -1.99 -6.10 13.21
C HIS A 161 -1.01 -5.11 13.90
N HIS A 162 -0.36 -5.52 14.99
CA HIS A 162 0.60 -4.68 15.72
C HIS A 162 2.04 -4.80 15.21
N GLY A 163 2.20 -5.28 13.97
CA GLY A 163 3.48 -5.48 13.35
C GLY A 163 3.49 -5.00 11.91
N ALA A 164 4.70 -4.86 11.39
CA ALA A 164 4.94 -4.40 10.04
C ALA A 164 6.23 -5.01 9.50
N VAL A 165 6.24 -5.31 8.20
CA VAL A 165 7.40 -5.84 7.50
C VAL A 165 7.49 -5.21 6.13
N VAL A 166 8.67 -4.67 5.84
CA VAL A 166 8.99 -4.10 4.55
C VAL A 166 10.33 -4.62 4.04
N VAL A 167 10.44 -4.70 2.72
CA VAL A 167 11.69 -4.87 2.00
C VAL A 167 12.01 -3.56 1.28
N ARG A 168 13.24 -3.09 1.43
CA ARG A 168 13.75 -1.88 0.80
C ARG A 168 15.12 -2.10 0.17
N ALA A 169 15.59 -1.14 -0.63
CA ALA A 169 16.98 -1.10 -1.03
C ALA A 169 17.86 -0.82 0.20
N THR A 170 19.02 -1.47 0.28
CA THR A 170 20.00 -1.19 1.35
C THR A 170 20.59 0.20 1.19
N GLU A 171 20.89 0.58 -0.06
CA GLU A 171 21.43 1.88 -0.46
C GLU A 171 20.39 2.70 -1.24
N GLU A 172 20.60 4.01 -1.31
CA GLU A 172 19.79 4.92 -2.13
C GLU A 172 19.85 4.51 -3.62
N LEU A 173 18.75 4.69 -4.34
CA LEU A 173 18.66 4.36 -5.75
C LEU A 173 19.48 5.35 -6.59
N PRO A 174 20.03 4.91 -7.74
CA PRO A 174 20.76 5.80 -8.63
C PRO A 174 19.85 6.87 -9.25
N ALA A 175 20.44 7.84 -9.96
CA ALA A 175 19.70 8.93 -10.58
C ALA A 175 18.64 8.45 -11.60
N GLU A 176 18.91 7.35 -12.30
CA GLU A 176 17.94 6.70 -13.18
C GLU A 176 17.89 5.21 -12.87
N TYR A 177 16.68 4.68 -12.72
CA TYR A 177 16.48 3.28 -12.35
C TYR A 177 15.14 2.75 -12.86
N ARG A 178 15.04 1.42 -12.91
CA ARG A 178 13.79 0.68 -12.92
C ARG A 178 13.83 -0.37 -11.82
N VAL A 179 12.84 -0.36 -10.93
CA VAL A 179 12.62 -1.43 -9.94
C VAL A 179 11.46 -2.28 -10.44
N GLU A 180 11.59 -3.60 -10.40
CA GLU A 180 10.48 -4.53 -10.66
C GLU A 180 10.28 -5.46 -9.46
N VAL A 181 9.02 -5.79 -9.17
CA VAL A 181 8.64 -6.84 -8.21
C VAL A 181 7.53 -7.70 -8.79
N THR A 182 7.63 -9.02 -8.57
CA THR A 182 6.59 -9.98 -8.98
C THR A 182 5.86 -10.52 -7.75
N LEU A 183 4.57 -10.23 -7.66
CA LEU A 183 3.66 -10.70 -6.60
C LEU A 183 3.01 -12.03 -7.00
N ARG A 184 3.08 -13.03 -6.11
CA ARG A 184 2.54 -14.39 -6.30
C ARG A 184 1.28 -14.68 -5.50
N THR A 185 1.18 -14.18 -4.28
CA THR A 185 -0.05 -14.28 -3.46
C THR A 185 -0.21 -12.99 -2.65
N ILE A 186 -1.45 -12.68 -2.27
CA ILE A 186 -1.75 -11.54 -1.41
C ILE A 186 -2.99 -11.82 -0.55
N ASP A 187 -2.89 -11.55 0.74
CA ASP A 187 -3.99 -11.56 1.70
C ASP A 187 -3.89 -10.41 2.70
N PHE A 188 -3.95 -9.18 2.18
CA PHE A 188 -4.09 -7.95 2.96
C PHE A 188 -5.50 -7.34 2.74
N GLY A 189 -6.52 -8.18 2.91
CA GLY A 189 -7.93 -7.83 2.72
C GLY A 189 -8.41 -7.81 1.28
N GLY A 190 -9.53 -7.12 1.05
CA GLY A 190 -10.33 -7.23 -0.17
C GLY A 190 -11.20 -8.49 -0.17
N GLN A 191 -12.10 -8.63 -1.14
CA GLN A 191 -12.96 -9.81 -1.19
C GLN A 191 -12.19 -11.07 -1.59
N ARG A 192 -12.59 -12.22 -1.05
CA ARG A 192 -12.23 -13.57 -1.53
C ARG A 192 -13.51 -14.29 -1.93
N GLY A 193 -13.58 -14.75 -3.18
CA GLY A 193 -14.78 -15.41 -3.71
C GLY A 193 -16.07 -14.55 -3.61
N GLY A 194 -15.94 -13.22 -3.66
CA GLY A 194 -17.06 -12.29 -3.53
C GLY A 194 -17.48 -11.97 -2.09
N SER A 195 -16.76 -12.46 -1.07
CA SER A 195 -17.02 -12.16 0.34
C SER A 195 -15.89 -11.36 0.96
N TRP A 196 -16.23 -10.34 1.75
CA TRP A 196 -15.26 -9.62 2.59
C TRP A 196 -14.90 -10.38 3.87
N ASP A 197 -15.77 -11.29 4.29
CA ASP A 197 -15.58 -12.15 5.45
C ASP A 197 -15.34 -13.57 4.94
N TYR A 198 -14.14 -14.09 5.13
CA TYR A 198 -13.70 -15.39 4.57
C TYR A 198 -12.74 -16.06 5.55
N ASP A 199 -12.78 -17.39 5.62
CA ASP A 199 -11.87 -18.19 6.46
C ASP A 199 -11.77 -17.75 7.93
N GLY A 200 -12.83 -17.13 8.46
CA GLY A 200 -12.88 -16.59 9.82
C GLY A 200 -12.27 -15.19 9.97
N LEU A 201 -11.77 -14.59 8.90
CA LEU A 201 -11.22 -13.24 8.82
C LEU A 201 -12.30 -12.21 8.45
N VAL A 202 -12.07 -10.95 8.84
CA VAL A 202 -12.88 -9.78 8.43
C VAL A 202 -11.96 -8.82 7.68
N ASN A 203 -12.13 -8.68 6.37
CA ASN A 203 -11.23 -7.91 5.50
C ASN A 203 -9.73 -8.29 5.68
N GLY A 204 -9.44 -9.58 5.83
CA GLY A 204 -8.08 -10.09 6.09
C GLY A 204 -7.62 -10.01 7.55
N TYR A 205 -8.32 -9.28 8.42
CA TYR A 205 -7.97 -9.22 9.85
C TYR A 205 -8.45 -10.45 10.59
N ARG A 206 -7.62 -10.93 11.52
CA ARG A 206 -8.04 -11.92 12.51
C ARG A 206 -8.99 -11.23 13.52
N PRO A 207 -10.12 -11.87 13.91
CA PRO A 207 -11.07 -11.28 14.85
C PRO A 207 -10.58 -11.41 16.31
N THR A 208 -9.41 -10.85 16.61
CA THR A 208 -8.73 -10.97 17.91
C THR A 208 -8.35 -9.61 18.47
N GLY A 209 -8.46 -9.46 19.79
CA GLY A 209 -7.96 -8.28 20.48
C GLY A 209 -8.59 -6.96 20.00
N CYS A 210 -7.81 -5.88 20.10
CA CYS A 210 -8.21 -4.53 19.72
C CYS A 210 -7.35 -4.02 18.57
N SER A 211 -7.73 -4.37 17.34
CA SER A 211 -7.05 -3.84 16.15
C SER A 211 -7.48 -2.41 15.86
N THR A 212 -6.69 -1.46 16.35
CA THR A 212 -6.96 -0.03 16.20
C THR A 212 -5.74 0.74 15.70
N ASN A 213 -5.95 2.00 15.34
CA ASN A 213 -4.88 2.93 14.96
C ASN A 213 -4.07 3.49 16.15
N PHE A 214 -4.20 2.90 17.33
CA PHE A 214 -3.47 3.31 18.53
C PHE A 214 -1.94 3.20 18.38
N PRO A 215 -1.14 4.10 18.97
CA PRO A 215 -1.49 5.38 19.60
C PRO A 215 -1.39 6.56 18.61
N TRP A 216 -1.24 6.28 17.31
CA TRP A 216 -0.95 7.28 16.28
C TRP A 216 -2.18 7.67 15.46
N ALA A 217 -3.18 8.24 16.14
CA ALA A 217 -4.33 8.84 15.47
C ALA A 217 -3.92 10.15 14.81
N ALA A 218 -4.40 10.40 13.60
CA ALA A 218 -4.08 11.64 12.90
C ALA A 218 -4.71 12.87 13.58
N SER A 219 -5.81 12.72 14.30
CA SER A 219 -6.39 13.76 15.15
C SER A 219 -7.40 13.14 16.12
N GLY A 220 -7.93 13.94 17.05
CA GLY A 220 -9.04 13.54 17.92
C GLY A 220 -8.65 13.41 19.38
N ASP A 221 -9.25 12.44 20.05
CA ASP A 221 -9.16 12.24 21.50
C ASP A 221 -8.18 11.10 21.83
N PHE A 222 -7.04 11.46 22.42
CA PHE A 222 -5.95 10.55 22.77
C PHE A 222 -6.08 10.00 24.20
N SER A 223 -7.08 10.43 24.98
CA SER A 223 -7.25 10.04 26.38
C SER A 223 -7.85 8.64 26.57
N ARG A 224 -8.35 8.03 25.50
CA ARG A 224 -9.15 6.81 25.53
C ARG A 224 -8.30 5.55 25.66
N PRO A 225 -8.83 4.47 26.26
CA PRO A 225 -8.17 3.16 26.21
C PRO A 225 -8.12 2.65 24.76
N GLU A 226 -7.07 1.89 24.40
CA GLU A 226 -6.79 1.41 23.03
C GLU A 226 -8.02 0.85 22.29
N CYS A 227 -8.82 0.00 22.95
CA CYS A 227 -10.01 -0.61 22.34
C CYS A 227 -11.15 0.37 21.96
N GLU A 228 -11.07 1.64 22.38
CA GLU A 228 -12.01 2.70 22.01
C GLU A 228 -11.46 3.63 20.90
N TRP A 229 -10.26 3.35 20.40
CA TRP A 229 -9.69 4.02 19.24
C TRP A 229 -10.34 3.53 17.95
N PHE A 230 -9.92 4.10 16.82
CA PHE A 230 -10.52 3.76 15.53
C PHE A 230 -10.23 2.30 15.17
N ASP A 231 -11.28 1.48 15.12
CA ASP A 231 -11.25 0.08 14.71
C ASP A 231 -10.95 -0.04 13.21
N VAL A 232 -9.72 -0.46 12.89
CA VAL A 232 -9.25 -0.55 11.50
C VAL A 232 -9.84 -1.76 10.76
N THR A 233 -10.33 -2.77 11.48
CA THR A 233 -10.91 -3.99 10.89
C THR A 233 -12.17 -3.71 10.08
N ARG A 234 -12.85 -2.61 10.41
CA ARG A 234 -14.08 -2.15 9.75
C ARG A 234 -13.84 -1.05 8.73
N ASP A 235 -12.59 -0.68 8.50
CA ASP A 235 -12.22 0.42 7.63
C ASP A 235 -11.53 -0.05 6.35
N ALA A 236 -10.25 -0.35 6.44
CA ALA A 236 -9.39 -0.66 5.32
C ALA A 236 -8.31 -1.64 5.74
N ASN A 237 -7.86 -2.43 4.77
CA ASN A 237 -6.62 -3.18 4.83
C ASN A 237 -5.80 -2.83 3.58
N GLY A 238 -4.54 -3.22 3.49
CA GLY A 238 -3.73 -2.80 2.37
C GLY A 238 -2.31 -3.33 2.34
N PHE A 239 -1.65 -3.07 1.23
CA PHE A 239 -0.28 -3.51 0.97
C PHE A 239 0.38 -2.58 -0.04
N TYR A 240 1.65 -2.25 0.18
CA TYR A 240 2.45 -1.45 -0.74
C TYR A 240 3.13 -2.42 -1.70
N TYR A 241 2.57 -2.54 -2.91
CA TYR A 241 3.13 -3.42 -3.93
C TYR A 241 4.52 -2.96 -4.33
N LEU A 242 4.69 -1.65 -4.54
CA LEU A 242 5.97 -0.99 -4.76
C LEU A 242 5.76 0.52 -4.60
N GLY A 243 6.57 1.19 -3.78
CA GLY A 243 6.58 2.65 -3.65
C GLY A 243 7.98 3.22 -3.59
N ILE A 244 8.12 4.50 -3.92
CA ILE A 244 9.34 5.28 -3.76
C ILE A 244 9.12 6.29 -2.64
N MET A 245 9.96 6.20 -1.62
CA MET A 245 9.95 7.08 -0.46
C MET A 245 10.99 8.18 -0.62
N ASP A 246 10.86 9.25 0.15
CA ASP A 246 11.69 10.47 0.09
C ASP A 246 12.80 10.54 1.17
N TYR A 247 13.10 9.42 1.82
CA TYR A 247 14.08 9.32 2.90
C TYR A 247 14.95 8.07 2.76
N ALA A 248 16.20 8.17 3.25
CA ALA A 248 17.27 7.22 2.91
C ALA A 248 17.04 5.78 3.39
N ARG A 249 16.28 5.59 4.48
CA ARG A 249 16.08 4.27 5.11
C ARG A 249 14.61 3.96 5.38
N PRO A 250 13.82 3.62 4.35
CA PRO A 250 12.44 3.22 4.53
C PRO A 250 12.27 2.06 5.51
N ALA A 251 11.50 2.30 6.56
CA ALA A 251 11.21 1.34 7.61
C ALA A 251 9.76 1.52 8.05
N PRO A 252 9.16 0.54 8.74
CA PRO A 252 7.80 0.70 9.23
C PRO A 252 7.66 1.92 10.13
N HIS A 253 6.59 2.69 9.95
CA HIS A 253 6.28 3.85 10.79
C HIS A 253 4.77 3.90 11.05
N ASN A 254 4.35 4.86 11.87
CA ASN A 254 2.95 5.20 11.99
C ASN A 254 2.35 5.66 10.64
N ASN A 255 1.02 5.63 10.55
CA ASN A 255 0.31 5.98 9.32
C ASN A 255 0.55 7.42 8.84
N VAL A 256 0.66 8.40 9.72
CA VAL A 256 0.86 9.81 9.34
C VAL A 256 2.20 10.00 8.63
N PHE A 257 3.25 9.41 9.20
CA PHE A 257 4.59 9.42 8.63
C PHE A 257 4.60 8.85 7.20
N ILE A 258 4.12 7.61 7.02
CA ILE A 258 4.13 6.97 5.70
C ILE A 258 3.33 7.81 4.68
N HIS A 259 2.23 8.46 5.09
CA HIS A 259 1.44 9.28 4.19
C HIS A 259 2.07 10.64 3.81
N THR A 260 3.15 11.04 4.46
CA THR A 260 3.89 12.30 4.20
C THR A 260 5.23 12.09 3.51
N HIS A 261 5.70 10.84 3.38
CA HIS A 261 7.02 10.48 2.86
C HIS A 261 7.01 9.64 1.57
N ARG A 262 5.92 9.72 0.80
CA ARG A 262 5.77 9.02 -0.49
C ARG A 262 5.97 10.01 -1.62
N LYS A 263 6.76 9.64 -2.62
CA LYS A 263 6.84 10.36 -3.90
C LYS A 263 5.84 9.78 -4.90
N VAL A 264 5.92 8.46 -5.08
CA VAL A 264 5.01 7.68 -5.92
C VAL A 264 4.77 6.33 -5.28
N VAL A 265 3.58 5.75 -5.47
CA VAL A 265 3.25 4.44 -4.90
C VAL A 265 2.25 3.67 -5.76
N MET A 266 2.44 2.36 -5.82
CA MET A 266 1.41 1.40 -6.17
C MET A 266 1.02 0.63 -4.92
N ASP A 267 -0.19 0.88 -4.40
CA ASP A 267 -0.72 0.21 -3.21
C ASP A 267 -2.10 -0.39 -3.43
N GLY A 268 -2.50 -1.22 -2.47
CA GLY A 268 -3.89 -1.61 -2.25
C GLY A 268 -4.45 -0.85 -1.05
N TYR A 269 -5.61 -0.22 -1.21
CA TYR A 269 -6.39 0.41 -0.14
C TYR A 269 -7.79 -0.24 -0.11
N ASN A 270 -7.84 -1.41 0.50
CA ASN A 270 -8.96 -2.34 0.43
C ASN A 270 -10.01 -1.99 1.49
N ARG A 271 -10.85 -0.99 1.18
CA ARG A 271 -11.89 -0.46 2.07
C ARG A 271 -13.08 -1.40 2.24
N TYR A 272 -13.33 -1.85 3.46
CA TYR A 272 -14.39 -2.79 3.84
C TYR A 272 -15.78 -2.14 3.76
N ARG A 273 -16.70 -2.77 3.01
CA ARG A 273 -18.13 -2.39 2.93
C ARG A 273 -18.37 -0.88 2.76
N TYR A 274 -17.52 -0.23 1.96
CA TYR A 274 -17.63 1.19 1.64
C TYR A 274 -18.90 1.48 0.84
N THR A 275 -19.65 2.51 1.23
CA THR A 275 -20.89 2.96 0.57
C THR A 275 -20.85 4.45 0.20
N GLY A 276 -19.66 5.05 0.20
CA GLY A 276 -19.45 6.44 -0.19
C GLY A 276 -19.28 6.61 -1.70
N SER A 277 -19.31 7.85 -2.17
CA SER A 277 -19.19 8.18 -3.60
C SER A 277 -17.76 8.49 -4.07
N GLY A 278 -16.77 8.41 -3.18
CA GLY A 278 -15.41 8.86 -3.46
C GLY A 278 -14.57 7.81 -4.19
N LEU A 279 -14.52 6.60 -3.65
CA LEU A 279 -13.71 5.51 -4.21
C LEU A 279 -14.35 4.97 -5.49
N ARG A 280 -13.51 4.76 -6.51
CA ARG A 280 -13.95 4.34 -7.85
C ARG A 280 -12.90 3.43 -8.48
N TYR A 281 -13.31 2.71 -9.52
CA TYR A 281 -12.41 2.01 -10.42
C TYR A 281 -12.40 2.68 -11.78
N CYS A 282 -11.27 2.64 -12.49
CA CYS A 282 -11.26 2.87 -13.93
C CYS A 282 -11.53 1.55 -14.67
N ASP A 283 -12.60 1.50 -15.46
CA ASP A 283 -12.80 0.43 -16.45
C ASP A 283 -11.94 0.76 -17.67
N THR A 284 -10.69 0.28 -17.64
CA THR A 284 -9.67 0.57 -18.67
C THR A 284 -10.04 0.03 -20.06
N ALA A 285 -11.00 -0.89 -20.16
CA ALA A 285 -11.51 -1.36 -21.44
C ALA A 285 -12.47 -0.35 -22.10
N THR A 286 -13.17 0.46 -21.30
CA THR A 286 -14.18 1.42 -21.79
C THR A 286 -13.81 2.89 -21.57
N GLY A 287 -12.81 3.18 -20.74
CA GLY A 287 -12.44 4.55 -20.33
C GLY A 287 -13.49 5.20 -19.42
N GLN A 288 -14.28 4.42 -18.69
CA GLN A 288 -15.33 4.92 -17.79
C GLN A 288 -15.03 4.64 -16.32
N TYR A 289 -15.29 5.63 -15.46
CA TYR A 289 -15.30 5.38 -14.03
C TYR A 289 -16.45 4.47 -13.62
N ARG A 290 -16.15 3.54 -12.72
CA ARG A 290 -17.09 2.63 -12.09
C ARG A 290 -17.15 2.90 -10.59
N PRO A 291 -18.31 2.72 -9.95
CA PRO A 291 -18.41 2.79 -8.49
C PRO A 291 -17.53 1.71 -7.85
N TYR A 292 -17.14 1.90 -6.58
CA TYR A 292 -16.26 0.96 -5.88
C TYR A 292 -16.83 -0.47 -5.80
N GLU A 293 -18.15 -0.61 -5.67
CA GLU A 293 -18.86 -1.90 -5.61
C GLU A 293 -18.83 -2.68 -6.94
N TRP A 294 -18.33 -2.08 -8.02
CA TRP A 294 -18.05 -2.78 -9.26
C TRP A 294 -16.89 -3.77 -9.12
N GLY A 295 -15.88 -3.41 -8.32
CA GLY A 295 -14.71 -4.25 -8.08
C GLY A 295 -14.86 -5.14 -6.85
N SER A 296 -13.80 -5.89 -6.58
CA SER A 296 -13.68 -6.79 -5.42
C SER A 296 -13.07 -6.12 -4.20
N GLY A 297 -12.67 -4.85 -4.31
CA GLY A 297 -11.93 -4.15 -3.26
C GLY A 297 -10.46 -4.56 -3.18
N ASN A 298 -9.92 -5.30 -4.16
CA ASN A 298 -8.50 -5.61 -4.30
C ASN A 298 -7.87 -4.66 -5.34
N GLY A 299 -8.17 -3.37 -5.21
CA GLY A 299 -7.75 -2.36 -6.18
C GLY A 299 -6.25 -2.10 -6.18
N VAL A 300 -5.68 -1.83 -7.35
CA VAL A 300 -4.33 -1.24 -7.48
C VAL A 300 -4.49 0.25 -7.68
N ASN A 301 -3.96 1.03 -6.76
CA ASN A 301 -3.93 2.48 -6.85
C ASN A 301 -2.52 2.90 -7.28
N MET A 302 -2.42 3.57 -8.43
CA MET A 302 -1.16 4.09 -8.98
C MET A 302 -1.15 5.59 -8.75
N LEU A 303 -0.46 6.02 -7.69
CA LEU A 303 -0.55 7.37 -7.13
C LEU A 303 0.77 8.12 -7.32
N PHE A 304 0.67 9.33 -7.89
CA PHE A 304 1.74 10.33 -7.88
C PHE A 304 1.41 11.34 -6.78
N MET A 305 2.25 11.47 -5.76
CA MET A 305 2.00 12.41 -4.67
C MET A 305 2.32 13.83 -5.13
N THR A 306 1.60 14.80 -4.61
CA THR A 306 1.75 16.23 -4.90
C THR A 306 2.17 17.01 -3.67
N ASP A 307 2.65 18.22 -3.89
CA ASP A 307 2.97 19.23 -2.86
C ASP A 307 1.73 19.81 -2.17
N ASP A 308 0.53 19.52 -2.69
CA ASP A 308 -0.71 19.91 -2.05
C ASP A 308 -1.03 19.03 -0.84
N ARG A 309 -1.60 19.67 0.19
CA ARG A 309 -2.11 18.96 1.35
C ARG A 309 -3.45 18.30 1.04
N ARG A 310 -3.55 17.01 1.28
CA ARG A 310 -4.78 16.23 1.06
C ARG A 310 -5.92 16.58 2.01
N TYR A 311 -5.60 16.80 3.28
CA TYR A 311 -6.61 17.01 4.31
C TYR A 311 -6.41 18.34 5.02
N GLY A 312 -7.49 19.07 5.26
CA GLY A 312 -7.41 20.36 5.96
C GLY A 312 -6.95 20.26 7.43
N ASN A 313 -7.12 19.11 8.06
CA ASN A 313 -6.99 18.92 9.51
C ASN A 313 -6.05 17.77 9.92
N GLN A 314 -5.35 17.13 8.98
CA GLN A 314 -4.39 16.08 9.26
C GLN A 314 -3.32 16.01 8.15
N PRO A 315 -2.10 15.56 8.44
CA PRO A 315 -1.05 15.44 7.44
C PRO A 315 -1.34 14.38 6.39
N GLY A 316 -0.75 14.57 5.22
CA GLY A 316 -0.86 13.70 4.07
C GLY A 316 -0.80 14.51 2.79
N THR A 317 -0.04 14.01 1.82
CA THR A 317 0.07 14.58 0.48
C THR A 317 -1.14 14.20 -0.36
N GLU A 318 -1.61 15.13 -1.17
CA GLU A 318 -2.64 14.87 -2.18
C GLU A 318 -2.03 14.08 -3.33
N TYR A 319 -2.86 13.41 -4.12
CA TYR A 319 -2.39 12.56 -5.21
C TYR A 319 -3.06 12.86 -6.55
N VAL A 320 -2.29 12.59 -7.61
CA VAL A 320 -2.73 12.49 -8.99
C VAL A 320 -2.77 11.02 -9.40
N MET A 321 -3.82 10.65 -10.13
CA MET A 321 -4.11 9.30 -10.58
C MET A 321 -4.36 9.33 -12.09
N GLU A 322 -3.36 8.90 -12.85
CA GLU A 322 -3.49 8.71 -14.29
C GLU A 322 -4.20 7.39 -14.59
N SER A 323 -5.04 7.39 -15.64
CA SER A 323 -5.76 6.20 -16.11
C SER A 323 -6.31 6.39 -17.52
N GLU A 324 -6.78 5.34 -18.18
CA GLU A 324 -7.52 5.44 -19.44
C GLU A 324 -8.87 6.16 -19.29
N CYS A 325 -9.35 6.36 -18.06
CA CYS A 325 -10.54 7.16 -17.75
C CYS A 325 -10.24 8.67 -17.64
N GLY A 326 -8.96 9.05 -17.81
CA GLY A 326 -8.43 10.40 -17.62
C GLY A 326 -7.74 10.58 -16.27
N THR A 327 -7.16 11.77 -16.10
CA THR A 327 -6.46 12.21 -14.89
C THR A 327 -7.46 12.58 -13.80
N ALA A 328 -7.32 11.97 -12.63
CA ALA A 328 -8.07 12.34 -11.44
C ALA A 328 -7.13 12.95 -10.39
N VAL A 329 -7.53 14.08 -9.82
CA VAL A 329 -6.79 14.80 -8.77
C VAL A 329 -7.70 14.94 -7.56
N GLY A 330 -7.19 14.52 -6.40
CA GLY A 330 -7.88 14.58 -5.13
C GLY A 330 -9.21 13.84 -5.03
N GLY A 331 -9.92 14.09 -3.93
CA GLY A 331 -11.13 13.36 -3.59
C GLY A 331 -10.85 11.90 -3.21
N GLY A 332 -11.72 10.98 -3.63
CA GLY A 332 -11.52 9.55 -3.39
C GLY A 332 -10.57 8.91 -4.41
N ILE A 333 -9.89 7.85 -3.98
CA ILE A 333 -8.96 7.09 -4.82
C ILE A 333 -9.70 6.48 -6.02
N VAL A 334 -9.09 6.56 -7.20
CA VAL A 334 -9.47 5.82 -8.40
C VAL A 334 -8.46 4.69 -8.58
N SER A 335 -8.89 3.45 -8.36
CA SER A 335 -8.04 2.29 -8.64
C SER A 335 -7.98 2.03 -10.15
N GLN A 336 -6.78 1.90 -10.70
CA GLN A 336 -6.54 1.64 -12.13
C GLN A 336 -6.81 0.18 -12.51
N ALA A 337 -6.73 -0.72 -11.54
CA ALA A 337 -6.96 -2.15 -11.74
C ALA A 337 -7.64 -2.78 -10.52
N ASP A 338 -8.19 -3.98 -10.70
CA ASP A 338 -8.69 -4.83 -9.61
C ASP A 338 -8.02 -6.21 -9.73
N LEU A 339 -7.20 -6.56 -8.74
CA LEU A 339 -6.51 -7.84 -8.70
C LEU A 339 -7.51 -8.99 -8.54
N MET A 340 -7.07 -10.19 -8.91
CA MET A 340 -7.83 -11.43 -8.75
C MET A 340 -7.04 -12.42 -7.89
N PRO A 341 -7.03 -12.24 -6.55
CA PRO A 341 -6.36 -13.18 -5.65
C PRO A 341 -6.79 -14.64 -5.84
N GLU A 342 -8.00 -14.90 -6.35
CA GLU A 342 -8.47 -16.26 -6.66
C GLU A 342 -7.74 -16.96 -7.81
N LEU A 343 -6.94 -16.24 -8.60
CA LEU A 343 -6.12 -16.78 -9.69
C LEU A 343 -4.65 -16.98 -9.28
N MET A 344 -4.31 -16.58 -8.05
CA MET A 344 -2.98 -16.74 -7.47
C MET A 344 -2.86 -18.09 -6.76
N PRO A 345 -1.70 -18.78 -6.83
CA PRO A 345 -0.43 -18.32 -7.40
C PRO A 345 -0.19 -18.67 -8.87
N GLU A 346 -1.15 -19.32 -9.55
CA GLU A 346 -1.02 -19.71 -10.96
C GLU A 346 -0.82 -18.50 -11.87
N GLN A 347 -1.39 -17.36 -11.50
CA GLN A 347 -1.12 -16.05 -12.08
C GLN A 347 -0.36 -15.16 -11.09
N SER A 348 0.46 -14.29 -11.65
CA SER A 348 1.27 -13.32 -10.92
C SER A 348 1.05 -11.92 -11.47
N TYR A 349 1.34 -10.92 -10.65
CA TYR A 349 1.32 -9.52 -11.07
C TYR A 349 2.73 -8.95 -10.96
N ARG A 350 3.16 -8.23 -11.97
CA ARG A 350 4.44 -7.52 -11.96
C ARG A 350 4.19 -6.04 -11.81
N PHE A 351 4.81 -5.44 -10.82
CA PHE A 351 4.80 -4.00 -10.58
C PHE A 351 6.18 -3.46 -10.92
N ALA A 352 6.23 -2.29 -11.54
CA ALA A 352 7.47 -1.58 -11.81
C ALA A 352 7.36 -0.08 -11.61
N ILE A 353 8.43 0.52 -11.10
CA ILE A 353 8.60 1.98 -11.05
C ILE A 353 9.89 2.35 -11.78
N GLU A 354 9.80 3.32 -12.67
CA GLU A 354 10.96 3.91 -13.34
C GLU A 354 11.15 5.36 -12.91
N ARG A 355 12.40 5.79 -12.75
CA ARG A 355 12.81 7.19 -12.79
C ARG A 355 13.75 7.37 -13.96
N ARG A 356 13.39 8.24 -14.91
CA ARG A 356 14.23 8.51 -16.08
C ARG A 356 13.88 9.85 -16.70
N ALA A 357 14.88 10.59 -17.20
CA ALA A 357 14.66 11.78 -18.03
C ALA A 357 13.66 12.82 -17.44
N GLY A 358 13.65 12.99 -16.12
CA GLY A 358 12.78 13.97 -15.45
C GLY A 358 11.34 13.52 -15.21
N SER A 359 11.06 12.21 -15.24
CA SER A 359 9.73 11.67 -14.96
C SER A 359 9.79 10.42 -14.07
N TYR A 360 8.65 10.12 -13.46
CA TYR A 360 8.37 8.79 -12.91
C TYR A 360 7.38 8.05 -13.79
N VAL A 361 7.55 6.74 -13.90
CA VAL A 361 6.57 5.84 -14.53
C VAL A 361 6.13 4.78 -13.53
N LEU A 362 4.82 4.62 -13.38
CA LEU A 362 4.20 3.52 -12.64
C LEU A 362 3.66 2.49 -13.64
N GLU A 363 3.98 1.22 -13.45
CA GLU A 363 3.54 0.13 -14.33
C GLU A 363 3.08 -1.09 -13.55
N VAL A 364 1.95 -1.67 -13.96
CA VAL A 364 1.50 -2.98 -13.47
C VAL A 364 1.06 -3.87 -14.63
N THR A 365 1.51 -5.13 -14.62
CA THR A 365 1.15 -6.16 -15.60
C THR A 365 0.49 -7.35 -14.92
N GLY A 366 -0.61 -7.84 -15.48
CA GLY A 366 -1.27 -9.07 -15.05
C GLY A 366 -2.67 -9.22 -15.64
N THR A 367 -3.43 -10.19 -15.13
CA THR A 367 -4.85 -10.36 -15.47
C THR A 367 -5.71 -9.68 -14.42
N PHE A 368 -6.42 -8.63 -14.80
CA PHE A 368 -7.25 -7.88 -13.88
C PHE A 368 -8.72 -8.20 -14.06
N ARG A 369 -9.49 -8.08 -12.98
CA ARG A 369 -10.94 -8.28 -13.03
C ARG A 369 -11.55 -7.32 -14.04
N HIS A 370 -12.52 -7.83 -14.80
CA HIS A 370 -13.30 -7.12 -15.82
C HIS A 370 -12.56 -6.65 -17.07
N VAL A 371 -11.24 -6.43 -17.03
CA VAL A 371 -10.46 -5.90 -18.17
C VAL A 371 -9.47 -6.90 -18.76
N GLY A 372 -9.23 -8.04 -18.10
CA GLY A 372 -8.41 -9.14 -18.61
C GLY A 372 -6.91 -8.89 -18.49
N GLU A 373 -6.12 -9.63 -19.27
CA GLU A 373 -4.66 -9.49 -19.32
C GLU A 373 -4.27 -8.14 -19.94
N ARG A 374 -3.49 -7.34 -19.20
CA ARG A 374 -3.07 -6.01 -19.62
C ARG A 374 -1.78 -5.57 -18.93
N THR A 375 -1.09 -4.63 -19.56
CA THR A 375 -0.08 -3.78 -18.94
C THR A 375 -0.65 -2.37 -18.84
N LEU A 376 -0.76 -1.85 -17.62
CA LEU A 376 -1.15 -0.47 -17.34
C LEU A 376 0.11 0.29 -16.99
N ARG A 377 0.41 1.36 -17.72
CA ARG A 377 1.65 2.14 -17.61
C ARG A 377 1.31 3.62 -17.71
N TYR A 378 1.69 4.38 -16.69
CA TYR A 378 1.42 5.81 -16.61
C TYR A 378 2.68 6.56 -16.23
N GLU A 379 2.98 7.61 -16.98
CA GLU A 379 4.13 8.47 -16.81
C GLU A 379 3.65 9.85 -16.38
N ARG A 380 4.42 10.49 -15.52
CA ARG A 380 4.25 11.91 -15.18
C ARG A 380 5.61 12.56 -15.01
N ALA A 381 5.80 13.72 -15.64
CA ALA A 381 7.01 14.51 -15.42
C ALA A 381 7.06 15.03 -13.97
N PHE A 382 8.26 15.33 -13.48
CA PHE A 382 8.49 15.83 -12.13
C PHE A 382 7.68 17.10 -11.82
N ASP A 383 7.49 17.95 -12.82
CA ASP A 383 6.59 19.09 -12.75
C ASP A 383 5.73 19.12 -14.03
N GLU A 384 4.45 18.80 -13.89
CA GLU A 384 3.49 18.69 -14.98
C GLU A 384 2.17 19.33 -14.58
N ASP A 385 1.63 20.20 -15.44
CA ASP A 385 0.34 20.88 -15.27
C ASP A 385 0.16 21.64 -13.93
N GLY A 386 1.25 22.08 -13.31
CA GLY A 386 1.23 22.76 -12.01
C GLY A 386 0.92 21.83 -10.83
N LEU A 387 1.12 20.52 -11.01
CA LEU A 387 1.00 19.49 -9.98
C LEU A 387 2.32 18.70 -9.96
N PRO A 388 3.35 19.21 -9.26
CA PRO A 388 4.64 18.57 -9.17
C PRO A 388 4.54 17.24 -8.41
N ILE A 389 5.44 16.31 -8.72
CA ILE A 389 5.62 15.11 -7.92
C ILE A 389 6.37 15.51 -6.64
N TYR A 390 5.72 15.33 -5.50
CA TYR A 390 6.26 15.69 -4.19
C TYR A 390 7.68 15.14 -3.99
N HIS A 391 8.61 16.03 -3.63
CA HIS A 391 10.00 15.69 -3.34
C HIS A 391 10.73 14.93 -4.45
N TYR A 392 10.43 15.18 -5.74
CA TYR A 392 11.09 14.47 -6.85
C TYR A 392 12.62 14.61 -6.88
N ASN A 393 13.16 15.65 -6.24
CA ASN A 393 14.59 15.97 -6.23
C ASN A 393 15.37 15.04 -5.30
N GLN A 394 16.25 14.23 -5.88
CA GLN A 394 17.27 13.46 -5.18
C GLN A 394 18.42 14.34 -4.68
N ASN A 395 18.71 15.43 -5.41
CA ASN A 395 19.80 16.35 -5.09
C ASN A 395 19.31 17.80 -5.02
N ALA A 396 20.06 18.65 -4.31
CA ALA A 396 19.73 20.06 -4.11
C ALA A 396 19.64 20.87 -5.40
N GLU A 397 20.36 20.48 -6.45
CA GLU A 397 20.40 21.18 -7.74
C GLU A 397 19.21 20.85 -8.64
N GLU A 398 18.45 19.79 -8.35
CA GLU A 398 17.29 19.39 -9.17
C GLU A 398 16.04 20.23 -8.89
N TYR A 399 16.03 21.02 -7.81
CA TYR A 399 14.87 21.80 -7.38
C TYR A 399 15.26 23.15 -6.79
N ASP A 400 14.52 24.20 -7.16
CA ASP A 400 14.84 25.59 -6.84
C ASP A 400 14.03 26.18 -5.67
N GLY A 401 13.11 25.41 -5.07
CA GLY A 401 12.23 25.89 -4.00
C GLY A 401 10.87 26.42 -4.46
N ALA A 402 10.50 26.26 -5.74
CA ALA A 402 9.26 26.84 -6.29
C ALA A 402 7.96 26.40 -5.59
N HIS A 403 7.97 25.22 -4.95
CA HIS A 403 6.82 24.57 -4.31
C HIS A 403 6.95 24.53 -2.78
N ASP A 404 7.82 25.35 -2.20
CA ASP A 404 7.97 25.41 -0.75
C ASP A 404 6.70 25.95 -0.08
N ALA A 405 6.34 25.35 1.06
CA ALA A 405 5.10 25.62 1.75
C ALA A 405 5.27 25.62 3.27
N THR A 406 4.23 26.10 3.95
CA THR A 406 4.07 25.94 5.39
C THR A 406 2.73 25.27 5.64
N TRP A 407 2.75 24.14 6.35
CA TRP A 407 1.54 23.42 6.72
C TRP A 407 1.25 23.58 8.21
N THR A 408 0.01 23.93 8.53
CA THR A 408 -0.42 24.18 9.92
C THR A 408 -1.59 23.30 10.30
N TYR A 409 -1.50 22.70 11.50
CA TYR A 409 -2.48 21.76 12.05
C TYR A 409 -2.90 22.20 13.44
N PRO A 410 -4.05 22.89 13.57
CA PRO A 410 -4.56 23.32 14.86
C PRO A 410 -5.19 22.16 15.63
N SER A 411 -4.98 22.13 16.94
CA SER A 411 -5.61 21.22 17.88
C SER A 411 -6.06 21.97 19.16
N PRO A 412 -6.87 21.35 20.02
CA PRO A 412 -7.15 21.90 21.35
C PRO A 412 -5.90 22.04 22.24
N ASN A 413 -4.84 21.27 21.96
CA ASN A 413 -3.61 21.21 22.76
C ASN A 413 -2.50 22.15 22.24
N GLY A 414 -2.64 22.66 21.02
CA GLY A 414 -1.63 23.53 20.40
C GLY A 414 -1.81 23.66 18.90
N THR A 415 -0.78 24.10 18.20
CA THR A 415 -0.77 24.16 16.74
C THR A 415 0.58 23.70 16.26
N TYR A 416 0.60 22.59 15.52
CA TYR A 416 1.82 22.12 14.87
C TYR A 416 1.98 22.87 13.55
N THR A 417 3.20 23.35 13.27
CA THR A 417 3.54 24.05 12.03
C THR A 417 4.77 23.41 11.43
N HIS A 418 4.61 22.80 10.26
CA HIS A 418 5.72 22.34 9.43
C HIS A 418 6.10 23.50 8.50
N GLU A 419 7.14 24.24 8.87
CA GLU A 419 7.74 25.28 8.03
C GLU A 419 8.73 24.66 7.07
N GLY A 420 8.82 25.19 5.85
CA GLY A 420 9.78 24.69 4.86
C GLY A 420 9.48 23.25 4.49
N VAL A 421 8.24 22.94 4.10
CA VAL A 421 7.82 21.58 3.74
C VAL A 421 8.68 21.05 2.60
N TRP A 422 9.02 21.91 1.63
CA TRP A 422 9.86 21.56 0.49
C TRP A 422 10.75 22.74 0.11
N PRO A 423 11.78 23.05 0.91
CA PRO A 423 12.55 24.28 0.78
C PRO A 423 13.60 24.18 -0.32
N ALA A 424 14.03 25.32 -0.85
CA ALA A 424 15.16 25.38 -1.78
C ALA A 424 16.43 24.78 -1.15
N GLY A 425 17.22 24.05 -1.95
CA GLY A 425 18.45 23.41 -1.49
C GLY A 425 18.26 22.14 -0.64
N SER A 426 17.03 21.64 -0.56
CA SER A 426 16.69 20.33 -0.01
C SER A 426 17.09 19.19 -0.95
N ALA A 427 17.23 17.97 -0.41
CA ALA A 427 17.51 16.77 -1.18
C ALA A 427 16.77 15.59 -0.52
N TYR A 428 16.06 14.81 -1.33
CA TYR A 428 15.27 13.69 -0.87
C TYR A 428 15.67 12.45 -1.67
N PRO A 429 16.48 11.54 -1.14
CA PRO A 429 16.91 10.38 -1.90
C PRO A 429 15.73 9.47 -2.25
N ASP A 430 15.86 8.71 -3.34
CA ASP A 430 14.90 7.66 -3.66
C ASP A 430 15.31 6.36 -3.01
N ASN A 431 14.39 5.76 -2.27
CA ASN A 431 14.54 4.39 -1.82
C ASN A 431 13.19 3.68 -1.96
N PHE A 432 13.18 2.49 -2.55
CA PHE A 432 11.93 1.77 -2.73
C PHE A 432 11.50 1.06 -1.46
N LEU A 433 10.20 0.82 -1.35
CA LEU A 433 9.60 0.03 -0.28
C LEU A 433 8.56 -0.92 -0.87
N ILE A 434 8.59 -2.16 -0.43
CA ILE A 434 7.62 -3.21 -0.73
C ILE A 434 7.17 -3.82 0.60
N GLY A 435 5.87 -3.96 0.84
CA GLY A 435 5.39 -4.62 2.05
C GLY A 435 4.25 -3.88 2.76
N GLN A 436 4.18 -4.09 4.08
CA GLN A 436 3.30 -3.40 4.98
C GLN A 436 4.15 -2.43 5.79
N PRO A 437 4.04 -1.10 5.58
CA PRO A 437 4.83 -0.11 6.32
C PRO A 437 4.13 0.48 7.56
N HIS A 438 2.85 0.20 7.79
CA HIS A 438 2.02 0.87 8.79
C HIS A 438 1.91 0.07 10.09
N MET A 439 2.56 0.50 11.16
CA MET A 439 2.58 -0.28 12.42
C MET A 439 1.23 -0.36 13.17
N ASN A 440 0.18 0.31 12.68
CA ASN A 440 -1.12 0.42 13.33
C ASN A 440 -2.33 0.29 12.40
N PHE A 441 -2.15 -0.17 11.15
CA PHE A 441 -3.27 -0.29 10.22
C PHE A 441 -3.46 -1.71 9.68
N TYR A 442 -2.50 -2.29 8.96
CA TYR A 442 -2.79 -3.46 8.11
C TYR A 442 -2.36 -4.79 8.72
N GLU A 443 -3.04 -5.87 8.36
CA GLU A 443 -2.73 -7.25 8.76
C GLU A 443 -2.84 -8.16 7.54
N GLY A 444 -1.94 -9.13 7.39
CA GLY A 444 -2.02 -10.07 6.28
C GLY A 444 -0.71 -10.76 5.92
N ASP A 445 -0.73 -11.46 4.79
CA ASP A 445 0.46 -12.05 4.19
C ASP A 445 0.56 -11.83 2.67
N ALA A 446 1.78 -11.88 2.16
CA ALA A 446 2.08 -11.78 0.74
C ALA A 446 3.24 -12.70 0.37
N ARG A 447 3.25 -13.18 -0.88
CA ARG A 447 4.41 -13.89 -1.43
C ARG A 447 4.98 -13.18 -2.65
N ILE A 448 6.28 -12.96 -2.64
CA ILE A 448 7.03 -12.26 -3.69
C ILE A 448 7.97 -13.25 -4.37
N ASP A 449 7.87 -13.33 -5.70
CA ASP A 449 8.71 -14.22 -6.52
C ASP A 449 10.13 -13.67 -6.65
N ASP A 450 10.22 -12.39 -7.01
CA ASP A 450 11.49 -11.74 -7.27
C ASP A 450 11.41 -10.21 -7.16
N ILE A 451 12.56 -9.61 -6.88
CA ILE A 451 12.79 -8.16 -6.91
C ILE A 451 14.01 -7.91 -7.80
N ARG A 452 13.92 -6.89 -8.66
CA ARG A 452 14.98 -6.55 -9.62
C ARG A 452 15.24 -5.06 -9.65
N LEU A 453 16.51 -4.71 -9.81
CA LEU A 453 16.96 -3.35 -10.08
C LEU A 453 17.66 -3.31 -11.43
N TYR A 454 17.27 -2.33 -12.25
CA TYR A 454 17.90 -2.03 -13.52
C TYR A 454 18.35 -0.57 -13.56
N VAL A 455 19.36 -0.29 -14.38
CA VAL A 455 19.84 1.04 -14.74
C VAL A 455 19.81 1.22 -16.26
N PRO A 456 19.91 2.45 -16.81
CA PRO A 456 19.96 2.65 -18.25
C PRO A 456 21.10 1.83 -18.89
N ALA A 457 20.81 1.12 -19.97
CA ALA A 457 21.82 0.32 -20.67
C ALA A 457 22.93 1.21 -21.26
N GLY A 458 24.20 0.82 -21.02
CA GLY A 458 25.38 1.56 -21.51
C GLY A 458 25.67 2.85 -20.74
N SER A 459 25.21 2.94 -19.49
CA SER A 459 25.55 4.02 -18.54
C SER A 459 26.96 3.91 -17.98
#